data_AF-A0A2V6E9Z9-F1
#
_entry.id   AF-A0A2V6E9Z9-F1
#
_cell.length_a   1.000
_cell.length_b   1.000
_cell.length_c   1.000
_cell.angle_alpha   90.00
_cell.angle_beta   90.00
_cell.angle_gamma   90.00
#
_symmetry.space_group_name_H-M   'P 1'
#
loop_
_entity.id
_entity.type
_entity.pdbx_description
1 polymer ?
#
loop_
_entity_poly.entity_id
_entity_poly.type
_entity_poly.pdbx_seq_one_letter_code
_entity_poly.pdbx_strand_id
1 'polypeptide(L)'
;MRPFSCVPALIVLLLTAGLGRAQQPVTPDTRSLDFKEFGLLAIQDNGRRKPIDTFARQTLIQLTGRSSYTDKAGRRWTPNDFLLSAVLETRDWKEEPMVLVSFGELKEQPGLEKTQRRFSFAQLSEAATLPQIANEAHERKRAEKPLDRLQQEALSVNDRLVLFARVIDGSALLIVPSPRKETDPWA
;
A
#
# COMPACT_ATOMS: atom_id res chain seq x y z
N MET A 1 84.59 2.56 9.88
CA MET A 1 84.14 1.16 9.90
C MET A 1 82.65 1.14 9.60
N ARG A 2 82.20 0.40 8.57
CA ARG A 2 80.77 0.07 8.27
C ARG A 2 80.24 -0.96 9.32
N PRO A 3 78.98 -1.46 9.31
CA PRO A 3 77.79 -1.23 8.43
C PRO A 3 76.47 -1.02 9.26
N PHE A 4 75.30 -0.63 8.75
CA PHE A 4 74.22 -1.44 8.13
C PHE A 4 73.01 -0.47 8.03
N SER A 5 72.42 -0.17 6.87
CA SER A 5 71.39 -0.92 6.12
C SER A 5 70.09 -1.22 6.90
N CYS A 6 68.94 -0.97 6.24
CA CYS A 6 67.57 -1.39 6.58
C CYS A 6 66.64 -0.35 7.26
N VAL A 7 66.15 0.65 6.52
CA VAL A 7 64.99 1.47 6.98
C VAL A 7 63.85 1.68 5.96
N PRO A 8 63.86 1.29 4.65
CA PRO A 8 62.68 1.56 3.82
C PRO A 8 61.63 0.43 3.83
N ALA A 9 61.79 -0.61 4.64
CA ALA A 9 60.89 -1.79 4.59
C ALA A 9 59.67 -1.71 5.54
N LEU A 10 59.65 -0.83 6.54
CA LEU A 10 58.60 -0.84 7.57
C LEU A 10 57.39 0.05 7.23
N ILE A 11 57.52 1.03 6.34
CA ILE A 11 56.42 1.96 6.00
C ILE A 11 55.49 1.36 4.93
N VAL A 12 55.99 0.47 4.08
CA VAL A 12 55.14 -0.22 3.08
C VAL A 12 54.28 -1.33 3.72
N LEU A 13 54.67 -1.86 4.89
CA LEU A 13 53.93 -2.93 5.57
C LEU A 13 52.73 -2.43 6.40
N LEU A 14 52.68 -1.13 6.73
CA LEU A 14 51.57 -0.54 7.50
C LEU A 14 50.45 0.05 6.63
N LEU A 15 50.67 0.19 5.31
CA LEU A 15 49.65 0.65 4.35
C LEU A 15 48.80 -0.49 3.77
N THR A 16 49.16 -1.76 3.96
CA THR A 16 48.37 -2.92 3.51
C THR A 16 47.37 -3.41 4.55
N ALA A 17 47.48 -2.98 5.82
CA ALA A 17 46.59 -3.41 6.90
C ALA A 17 45.23 -2.66 6.94
N GLY A 18 45.06 -1.59 6.15
CA GLY A 18 43.87 -0.73 6.19
C GLY A 18 42.73 -1.10 5.24
N LEU A 19 42.95 -1.98 4.26
CA LEU A 19 41.97 -2.29 3.20
C LEU A 19 41.13 -3.55 3.47
N GLY A 20 41.33 -4.20 4.61
CA GLY A 20 40.75 -5.50 4.94
C GLY A 20 39.53 -5.47 5.85
N ARG A 21 38.73 -4.40 5.90
CA ARG A 21 37.34 -4.57 6.36
C ARG A 21 36.55 -5.18 5.22
N ALA A 22 36.70 -6.49 5.05
CA ALA A 22 35.77 -7.29 4.28
C ALA A 22 34.37 -6.96 4.81
N GLN A 23 33.57 -6.26 4.01
CA GLN A 23 32.14 -6.18 4.23
C GLN A 23 31.69 -7.63 4.28
N GLN A 24 31.28 -8.10 5.47
CA GLN A 24 30.69 -9.42 5.58
C GLN A 24 29.54 -9.44 4.56
N PRO A 25 29.47 -10.45 3.68
CA PRO A 25 28.34 -10.56 2.78
C PRO A 25 27.10 -10.64 3.65
N VAL A 26 26.29 -9.57 3.62
CA VAL A 26 24.98 -9.57 4.25
C VAL A 26 24.16 -10.55 3.42
N THR A 27 24.12 -11.81 3.84
CA THR A 27 23.18 -12.77 3.29
C THR A 27 21.79 -12.19 3.50
N PRO A 28 21.01 -11.95 2.43
CA PRO A 28 19.66 -11.42 2.57
C PRO A 28 18.88 -12.35 3.49
N ASP A 29 18.33 -11.80 4.57
CA ASP A 29 17.41 -12.58 5.41
C ASP A 29 16.21 -12.95 4.55
N THR A 30 16.11 -14.23 4.21
CA THR A 30 15.08 -14.77 3.32
C THR A 30 13.83 -15.19 4.10
N ARG A 31 13.83 -15.01 5.43
CA ARG A 31 12.65 -15.25 6.26
C ARG A 31 11.54 -14.27 5.87
N SER A 32 10.31 -14.77 5.90
CA SER A 32 9.14 -13.91 5.77
C SER A 32 9.10 -12.91 6.94
N LEU A 33 8.75 -11.67 6.65
CA LEU A 33 8.54 -10.65 7.68
C LEU A 33 7.44 -11.10 8.67
N ASP A 34 7.68 -10.91 9.96
CA ASP A 34 6.65 -11.06 10.99
C ASP A 34 5.95 -9.72 11.23
N PHE A 35 4.65 -9.69 10.95
CA PHE A 35 3.81 -8.49 11.05
C PHE A 35 3.06 -8.38 12.39
N LYS A 36 3.31 -9.27 13.35
CA LYS A 36 2.54 -9.30 14.61
C LYS A 36 2.58 -7.97 15.36
N GLU A 37 3.78 -7.43 15.62
CA GLU A 37 3.92 -6.16 16.35
C GLU A 37 3.37 -4.97 15.56
N PHE A 38 3.60 -4.93 14.25
CA PHE A 38 3.00 -3.92 13.36
C PHE A 38 1.46 -3.95 13.42
N GLY A 39 0.87 -5.14 13.41
CA GLY A 39 -0.59 -5.31 13.48
C GLY A 39 -1.23 -4.87 14.79
N LEU A 40 -0.45 -4.81 15.89
CA LEU A 40 -0.91 -4.38 17.21
C LEU A 40 -0.94 -2.85 17.39
N LEU A 41 -0.25 -2.10 16.52
CA LEU A 41 -0.26 -0.64 16.57
C LEU A 41 -1.69 -0.12 16.40
N ALA A 42 -2.02 0.93 17.14
CA ALA A 42 -3.31 1.59 17.02
C ALA A 42 -3.34 2.52 15.81
N ILE A 43 -4.47 2.55 15.11
CA ILE A 43 -4.77 3.46 14.01
C ILE A 43 -6.17 4.04 14.21
N GLN A 44 -6.35 5.31 13.87
CA GLN A 44 -7.67 5.93 13.80
C GLN A 44 -8.25 5.81 12.39
N ASP A 45 -9.47 5.28 12.29
CA ASP A 45 -10.22 5.18 11.03
C ASP A 45 -11.68 5.59 11.28
N ASN A 46 -12.13 6.61 10.55
CA ASN A 46 -13.46 7.23 10.72
C ASN A 46 -13.74 7.61 12.19
N GLY A 47 -12.75 8.20 12.87
CA GLY A 47 -12.82 8.58 14.28
C GLY A 47 -12.67 7.41 15.27
N ARG A 48 -12.82 6.16 14.83
CA ARG A 48 -12.67 4.96 15.66
C ARG A 48 -11.23 4.49 15.69
N ARG A 49 -10.66 4.31 16.89
CA ARG A 49 -9.36 3.66 17.07
C ARG A 49 -9.50 2.14 16.98
N LYS A 50 -8.62 1.47 16.24
CA LYS A 50 -8.59 0.01 16.08
C LYS A 50 -7.14 -0.45 15.85
N PRO A 51 -6.82 -1.74 16.01
CA PRO A 51 -5.52 -2.26 15.61
C PRO A 51 -5.30 -2.16 14.10
N ILE A 52 -4.06 -1.95 13.66
CA ILE A 52 -3.67 -1.98 12.25
C ILE A 52 -4.09 -3.28 11.58
N ASP A 53 -4.02 -4.44 12.26
CA ASP A 53 -4.48 -5.71 11.69
C ASP A 53 -5.95 -5.67 11.23
N THR A 54 -6.79 -5.03 12.04
CA THR A 54 -8.21 -4.86 11.71
C THR A 54 -8.38 -3.93 10.51
N PHE A 55 -7.68 -2.80 10.51
CA PHE A 55 -7.70 -1.85 9.41
C PHE A 55 -7.22 -2.49 8.10
N ALA A 56 -6.06 -3.13 8.12
CA ALA A 56 -5.46 -3.80 6.96
C ALA A 56 -6.40 -4.84 6.34
N ARG A 57 -7.02 -5.68 7.19
CA ARG A 57 -8.01 -6.68 6.75
C ARG A 57 -9.22 -6.03 6.10
N GLN A 58 -9.77 -4.97 6.71
CA GLN A 58 -10.91 -4.23 6.18
C GLN A 58 -10.57 -3.59 4.84
N THR A 59 -9.41 -2.93 4.74
CA THR A 59 -8.90 -2.32 3.52
C THR A 59 -8.77 -3.36 2.40
N LEU A 60 -8.10 -4.49 2.64
CA LEU A 60 -7.91 -5.50 1.60
C LEU A 60 -9.25 -6.13 1.16
N ILE A 61 -10.18 -6.36 2.07
CA ILE A 61 -11.52 -6.86 1.75
C ILE A 61 -12.31 -5.81 0.97
N GLN A 62 -12.26 -4.55 1.36
CA GLN A 62 -12.98 -3.48 0.68
C GLN A 62 -12.48 -3.34 -0.76
N LEU A 63 -11.16 -3.36 -0.96
CA LEU A 63 -10.55 -3.26 -2.29
C LEU A 63 -10.83 -4.50 -3.13
N THR A 64 -10.58 -5.70 -2.61
CA THR A 64 -10.49 -6.94 -3.41
C THR A 64 -11.69 -7.89 -3.27
N GLY A 65 -12.55 -7.67 -2.29
CA GLY A 65 -13.57 -8.62 -1.86
C GLY A 65 -13.01 -9.88 -1.21
N ARG A 66 -11.73 -9.90 -0.80
CA ARG A 66 -11.04 -11.07 -0.23
C ARG A 66 -10.12 -10.65 0.94
N SER A 67 -9.88 -11.58 1.85
CA SER A 67 -8.98 -11.39 3.01
C SER A 67 -7.50 -11.70 2.72
N SER A 68 -7.18 -12.05 1.47
CA SER A 68 -5.82 -12.21 0.96
C SER A 68 -5.81 -11.95 -0.54
N TYR A 69 -4.68 -11.52 -1.08
CA TYR A 69 -4.51 -11.24 -2.50
C TYR A 69 -3.37 -12.07 -3.08
N THR A 70 -3.51 -12.55 -4.31
CA THR A 70 -2.42 -13.18 -5.06
C THR A 70 -2.14 -12.27 -6.25
N ASP A 71 -0.90 -11.80 -6.36
CA ASP A 71 -0.52 -10.89 -7.44
C ASP A 71 -0.23 -11.60 -8.76
N LYS A 72 0.05 -10.82 -9.80
CA LYS A 72 0.40 -11.33 -11.14
C LYS A 72 1.63 -12.25 -11.13
N ALA A 73 2.54 -12.10 -10.15
CA ALA A 73 3.71 -12.95 -9.99
C ALA A 73 3.42 -14.25 -9.19
N GLY A 74 2.18 -14.45 -8.75
CA GLY A 74 1.77 -15.61 -7.96
C GLY A 74 2.11 -15.51 -6.48
N ARG A 75 2.67 -14.40 -5.99
CA ARG A 75 2.93 -14.20 -4.56
C ARG A 75 1.61 -13.98 -3.84
N ARG A 76 1.42 -14.68 -2.73
CA ARG A 76 0.29 -14.46 -1.81
C ARG A 76 0.64 -13.39 -0.79
N TRP A 77 -0.27 -12.44 -0.63
CA TRP A 77 -0.18 -11.30 0.28
C TRP A 77 -1.25 -11.43 1.36
N THR A 78 -0.80 -11.30 2.61
CA THR A 78 -1.69 -11.14 3.77
C THR A 78 -2.08 -9.67 3.94
N PRO A 79 -3.09 -9.33 4.74
CA PRO A 79 -3.51 -7.93 4.90
C PRO A 79 -2.40 -6.98 5.35
N ASN A 80 -1.62 -7.35 6.36
CA ASN A 80 -0.56 -6.49 6.89
C ASN A 80 0.62 -6.36 5.92
N ASP A 81 0.97 -7.45 5.22
CA ASP A 81 2.00 -7.46 4.18
C ASP A 81 1.62 -6.53 3.01
N PHE A 82 0.36 -6.64 2.55
CA PHE A 82 -0.19 -5.73 1.55
C PHE A 82 -0.17 -4.28 2.02
N LEU A 83 -0.73 -4.00 3.20
CA LEU A 83 -0.86 -2.63 3.70
C LEU A 83 0.51 -1.96 3.84
N LEU A 84 1.48 -2.65 4.47
CA LEU A 84 2.82 -2.11 4.66
C LEU A 84 3.52 -1.90 3.31
N SER A 85 3.40 -2.85 2.38
CA SER A 85 3.97 -2.70 1.04
C SER A 85 3.36 -1.55 0.25
N ALA A 86 2.05 -1.32 0.40
CA ALA A 86 1.34 -0.24 -0.27
C ALA A 86 1.78 1.14 0.25
N VAL A 87 1.83 1.31 1.57
CA VAL A 87 2.25 2.57 2.22
C VAL A 87 3.73 2.88 1.96
N LEU A 88 4.59 1.87 1.97
CA LEU A 88 6.01 2.04 1.71
C LEU A 88 6.34 2.08 0.20
N GLU A 89 5.32 2.03 -0.67
CA GLU A 89 5.45 2.02 -2.13
C GLU A 89 6.49 1.00 -2.64
N THR A 90 6.59 -0.17 -2.01
CA THR A 90 7.62 -1.17 -2.38
C THR A 90 7.32 -1.89 -3.70
N ARG A 91 6.18 -1.57 -4.32
CA ARG A 91 5.67 -2.18 -5.54
C ARG A 91 4.63 -1.28 -6.19
N ASP A 92 4.50 -1.39 -7.51
CA ASP A 92 3.43 -0.73 -8.25
C ASP A 92 2.08 -1.44 -8.06
N TRP A 93 1.42 -1.12 -6.96
CA TRP A 93 0.09 -1.62 -6.67
C TRP A 93 -0.98 -1.04 -7.60
N LYS A 94 -0.72 0.10 -8.27
CA LYS A 94 -1.70 0.76 -9.14
C LYS A 94 -2.01 -0.06 -10.38
N GLU A 95 -1.05 -0.88 -10.81
CA GLU A 95 -1.12 -1.78 -11.97
C GLU A 95 -1.65 -3.18 -11.66
N GLU A 96 -1.91 -3.50 -10.39
CA GLU A 96 -2.46 -4.80 -10.00
C GLU A 96 -3.99 -4.84 -10.18
N PRO A 97 -4.56 -5.85 -10.85
CA PRO A 97 -6.00 -5.97 -11.04
C PRO A 97 -6.69 -6.44 -9.75
N MET A 98 -6.83 -5.53 -8.79
CA MET A 98 -7.28 -5.85 -7.45
C MET A 98 -8.58 -5.17 -7.04
N VAL A 99 -8.94 -4.04 -7.66
CA VAL A 99 -10.14 -3.27 -7.30
C VAL A 99 -11.37 -3.97 -7.83
N LEU A 100 -12.25 -4.43 -6.94
CA LEU A 100 -13.46 -5.16 -7.27
C LEU A 100 -14.49 -4.25 -7.95
N VAL A 101 -14.98 -4.69 -9.11
CA VAL A 101 -16.14 -4.13 -9.81
C VAL A 101 -17.16 -5.25 -10.01
N SER A 102 -18.16 -5.29 -9.12
CA SER A 102 -19.16 -6.36 -9.06
C SER A 102 -20.27 -6.21 -10.11
N PHE A 103 -20.65 -4.98 -10.42
CA PHE A 103 -21.83 -4.71 -11.23
C PHE A 103 -21.53 -4.75 -12.73
N GLY A 104 -22.33 -5.52 -13.48
CA GLY A 104 -22.13 -5.76 -14.91
C GLY A 104 -22.21 -4.49 -15.75
N GLU A 105 -23.21 -3.65 -15.49
CA GLU A 105 -23.48 -2.43 -16.26
C GLU A 105 -22.32 -1.42 -16.18
N LEU A 106 -21.60 -1.37 -15.05
CA LEU A 106 -20.40 -0.53 -14.93
C LEU A 106 -19.26 -0.96 -15.85
N LYS A 107 -19.25 -2.23 -16.29
CA LYS A 107 -18.24 -2.80 -17.18
C LYS A 107 -18.60 -2.66 -18.66
N GLU A 108 -19.72 -2.01 -18.99
CA GLU A 108 -20.09 -1.73 -20.39
C GLU A 108 -19.37 -0.52 -20.97
N GLN A 109 -18.55 0.14 -20.15
CA GLN A 109 -17.71 1.26 -20.54
C GLN A 109 -16.53 0.79 -21.41
N PRO A 110 -16.08 1.61 -22.39
CA PRO A 110 -14.87 1.32 -23.16
C PRO A 110 -13.67 1.05 -22.25
N GLY A 111 -12.89 0.02 -22.57
CA GLY A 111 -11.68 -0.33 -21.81
C GLY A 111 -11.87 -1.31 -20.65
N LEU A 112 -13.11 -1.68 -20.30
CA LEU A 112 -13.38 -2.68 -19.26
C LEU A 112 -13.88 -4.00 -19.85
N GLU A 113 -13.21 -5.10 -19.51
CA GLU A 113 -13.66 -6.43 -19.93
C GLU A 113 -14.88 -6.90 -19.10
N LYS A 114 -15.99 -7.25 -19.76
CA LYS A 114 -17.23 -7.65 -19.08
C LYS A 114 -17.08 -8.89 -18.18
N THR A 115 -16.17 -9.83 -18.51
CA THR A 115 -15.99 -11.06 -17.72
C THR A 115 -15.11 -10.84 -16.49
N GLN A 116 -14.26 -9.81 -16.53
CA GLN A 116 -13.34 -9.47 -15.46
C GLN A 116 -14.11 -8.92 -14.25
N ARG A 117 -13.64 -9.30 -13.06
CA ARG A 117 -14.24 -8.88 -11.77
C ARG A 117 -13.39 -7.85 -11.03
N ARG A 118 -12.10 -7.78 -11.32
CA ARG A 118 -11.17 -6.86 -10.65
C ARG A 118 -10.32 -6.16 -11.67
N PHE A 119 -10.19 -4.86 -11.53
CA PHE A 119 -9.42 -4.01 -12.43
C PHE A 119 -8.33 -3.30 -11.66
N SER A 120 -7.33 -2.79 -12.38
CA SER A 120 -6.27 -2.00 -11.76
C SER A 120 -6.77 -0.59 -11.44
N PHE A 121 -6.11 0.07 -10.48
CA PHE A 121 -6.43 1.46 -10.17
C PHE A 121 -6.17 2.36 -11.38
N ALA A 122 -5.08 2.11 -12.12
CA ALA A 122 -4.74 2.84 -13.34
C ALA A 122 -5.87 2.75 -14.38
N GLN A 123 -6.31 1.52 -14.71
CA GLN A 123 -7.42 1.29 -15.64
C GLN A 123 -8.71 1.99 -15.23
N LEU A 124 -9.07 1.93 -13.94
CA LEU A 124 -10.30 2.55 -13.45
C LEU A 124 -10.22 4.07 -13.37
N SER A 125 -9.02 4.63 -13.19
CA SER A 125 -8.79 6.08 -13.17
C SER A 125 -8.87 6.69 -14.57
N GLU A 126 -8.54 5.91 -15.60
CA GLU A 126 -8.66 6.31 -17.00
C GLU A 126 -10.08 6.15 -17.57
N ALA A 127 -10.95 5.39 -16.90
CA ALA A 127 -12.34 5.16 -17.31
C ALA A 127 -13.18 6.43 -17.09
N ALA A 128 -13.25 7.29 -18.10
CA ALA A 128 -13.87 8.62 -18.01
C ALA A 128 -15.32 8.64 -17.47
N THR A 129 -16.11 7.60 -17.71
CA THR A 129 -17.53 7.56 -17.33
C THR A 129 -17.74 7.21 -15.86
N LEU A 130 -16.82 6.47 -15.21
CA LEU A 130 -16.99 6.06 -13.81
C LEU A 130 -16.95 7.26 -12.83
N PRO A 131 -15.99 8.20 -12.92
CA PRO A 131 -16.01 9.42 -12.12
C PRO A 131 -17.26 10.28 -12.37
N GLN A 132 -17.78 10.32 -13.60
CA GLN A 132 -18.99 11.08 -13.93
C GLN A 132 -20.22 10.55 -13.17
N ILE A 133 -20.48 9.24 -13.28
CA ILE A 133 -21.61 8.59 -12.59
C ILE A 133 -21.45 8.73 -11.06
N ALA A 134 -20.23 8.56 -10.54
CA ALA A 134 -19.97 8.72 -9.11
C ALA A 134 -20.21 10.16 -8.63
N ASN A 135 -19.82 11.18 -9.41
CA ASN A 135 -20.07 12.58 -9.09
C ASN A 135 -21.58 12.89 -9.10
N GLU A 136 -22.31 12.46 -10.12
CA GLU A 136 -23.78 12.61 -10.17
C GLU A 136 -24.45 11.92 -8.98
N ALA A 137 -24.02 10.71 -8.65
CA ALA A 137 -24.51 9.98 -7.48
C ALA A 137 -24.21 10.71 -6.17
N HIS A 138 -23.04 11.34 -6.04
CA HIS A 138 -22.73 12.21 -4.90
C HIS A 138 -23.67 13.41 -4.81
N GLU A 139 -23.95 14.09 -5.92
CA GLU A 139 -24.90 15.22 -5.93
C GLU A 139 -26.31 14.80 -5.52
N ARG A 140 -26.79 13.67 -6.05
CA ARG A 140 -28.11 13.14 -5.68
C ARG A 140 -28.16 12.76 -4.20
N LYS A 141 -27.11 12.12 -3.68
CA LYS A 141 -26.99 11.78 -2.27
C LYS A 141 -27.00 13.03 -1.38
N ARG A 142 -26.31 14.10 -1.78
CA ARG A 142 -26.33 15.40 -1.07
C ARG A 142 -27.70 16.07 -1.09
N ALA A 143 -28.44 15.92 -2.19
CA ALA A 143 -29.80 16.42 -2.33
C ALA A 143 -30.86 15.48 -1.73
N GLU A 144 -30.45 14.47 -0.95
CA GLU A 144 -31.33 13.46 -0.32
C GLU A 144 -32.24 12.73 -1.34
N LYS A 145 -31.80 12.64 -2.60
CA LYS A 145 -32.51 11.92 -3.66
C LYS A 145 -32.11 10.45 -3.67
N PRO A 146 -33.05 9.52 -3.98
CA PRO A 146 -32.73 8.11 -4.10
C PRO A 146 -31.73 7.86 -5.23
N LEU A 147 -30.79 6.94 -5.01
CA LEU A 147 -29.83 6.49 -6.01
C LEU A 147 -30.32 5.21 -6.67
N ASP A 148 -30.20 5.12 -8.00
CA ASP A 148 -30.37 3.85 -8.68
C ASP A 148 -29.18 2.90 -8.42
N ARG A 149 -29.29 1.65 -8.87
CA ARG A 149 -28.27 0.63 -8.64
C ARG A 149 -26.93 1.00 -9.29
N LEU A 150 -26.96 1.55 -10.50
CA LEU A 150 -25.76 1.93 -11.24
C LEU A 150 -24.97 3.00 -10.46
N GLN A 151 -25.67 4.00 -9.95
CA GLN A 151 -25.11 5.07 -9.12
C GLN A 151 -24.55 4.55 -7.80
N GLN A 152 -25.26 3.66 -7.11
CA GLN A 152 -24.78 3.05 -5.86
C GLN A 152 -23.49 2.27 -6.07
N GLU A 153 -23.43 1.46 -7.13
CA GLU A 153 -22.24 0.66 -7.45
C GLU A 153 -21.09 1.56 -7.93
N ALA A 154 -21.36 2.62 -8.69
CA ALA A 154 -20.35 3.60 -9.10
C ALA A 154 -19.72 4.30 -7.88
N LEU A 155 -20.54 4.74 -6.91
CA LEU A 155 -20.04 5.27 -5.64
C LEU A 155 -19.18 4.25 -4.91
N SER A 156 -19.62 2.99 -4.84
CA SER A 156 -18.86 1.95 -4.18
C SER A 156 -17.49 1.72 -4.81
N VAL A 157 -17.39 1.75 -6.14
CA VAL A 157 -16.09 1.65 -6.84
C VAL A 157 -15.25 2.91 -6.57
N ASN A 158 -15.84 4.10 -6.66
CA ASN A 158 -15.15 5.35 -6.34
C ASN A 158 -14.59 5.36 -4.91
N ASP A 159 -15.37 4.91 -3.92
CA ASP A 159 -14.92 4.81 -2.52
C ASP A 159 -13.71 3.86 -2.37
N ARG A 160 -13.63 2.79 -3.18
CA ARG A 160 -12.44 1.91 -3.21
C ARG A 160 -11.23 2.63 -3.81
N LEU A 161 -11.41 3.39 -4.88
CA LEU A 161 -10.34 4.18 -5.50
C LEU A 161 -9.80 5.24 -4.54
N VAL A 162 -10.70 5.97 -3.87
CA VAL A 162 -10.33 6.98 -2.85
C VAL A 162 -9.60 6.32 -1.68
N LEU A 163 -10.11 5.21 -1.14
CA LEU A 163 -9.42 4.47 -0.07
C LEU A 163 -8.03 4.03 -0.52
N PHE A 164 -7.92 3.48 -1.72
CA PHE A 164 -6.64 3.01 -2.25
C PHE A 164 -5.63 4.14 -2.43
N ALA A 165 -6.06 5.28 -2.99
CA ALA A 165 -5.22 6.46 -3.14
C ALA A 165 -4.66 6.92 -1.78
N ARG A 166 -5.53 7.00 -0.76
CA ARG A 166 -5.13 7.37 0.61
C ARG A 166 -4.18 6.37 1.27
N VAL A 167 -4.27 5.09 0.94
CA VAL A 167 -3.36 4.06 1.45
C VAL A 167 -1.99 4.21 0.80
N ILE A 168 -1.96 4.42 -0.52
CA ILE A 168 -0.71 4.58 -1.27
C ILE A 168 0.01 5.88 -0.89
N ASP A 169 -0.70 6.99 -0.74
CA ASP A 169 -0.09 8.27 -0.33
C ASP A 169 0.18 8.40 1.19
N GLY A 170 -0.17 7.36 1.96
CA GLY A 170 0.03 7.30 3.41
C GLY A 170 -0.99 8.08 4.25
N SER A 171 -1.87 8.90 3.67
CA SER A 171 -2.88 9.70 4.40
C SER A 171 -4.00 8.88 5.05
N ALA A 172 -4.03 7.57 4.82
CA ALA A 172 -4.87 6.63 5.55
C ALA A 172 -4.26 6.20 6.89
N LEU A 173 -2.94 6.32 7.09
CA LEU A 173 -2.25 5.88 8.30
C LEU A 173 -2.26 6.94 9.41
N LEU A 174 -3.44 7.18 9.99
CA LEU A 174 -3.57 8.06 11.14
C LEU A 174 -3.13 7.32 12.42
N ILE A 175 -1.82 7.32 12.70
CA ILE A 175 -1.17 6.55 13.78
C ILE A 175 -0.57 7.44 14.87
N VAL A 176 -0.55 8.77 14.67
CA VAL A 176 0.00 9.73 15.63
C VAL A 176 -1.14 10.36 16.44
N PRO A 177 -1.23 10.09 17.76
CA PRO A 177 -2.25 10.69 18.60
C PRO A 177 -2.15 12.22 18.65
N SER A 178 -3.29 12.90 18.77
CA SER A 178 -3.31 14.34 19.04
C SER A 178 -2.64 14.65 20.38
N PRO A 179 -1.73 15.64 20.46
CA PRO A 179 -1.10 16.03 21.70
C PRO A 179 -2.00 16.90 22.60
N ARG A 180 -3.14 17.38 22.08
CA ARG A 180 -4.00 18.36 22.76
C ARG A 180 -5.12 17.72 23.56
N LYS A 181 -6.02 17.00 22.88
CA LYS A 181 -7.13 16.29 23.52
C LYS A 181 -7.18 14.88 22.99
N GLU A 182 -7.54 13.95 23.88
CA GLU A 182 -7.69 12.56 23.53
C GLU A 182 -8.68 12.37 22.36
N THR A 183 -9.81 13.08 22.35
CA THR A 183 -10.87 12.95 21.33
C THR A 183 -10.53 13.55 19.98
N ASP A 184 -9.44 14.31 19.86
CA ASP A 184 -9.10 14.99 18.62
C ASP A 184 -8.63 13.98 17.54
N PRO A 185 -8.78 14.31 16.24
CA PRO A 185 -8.26 13.49 15.16
C PRO A 185 -6.75 13.25 15.26
N TRP A 186 -6.34 12.04 14.92
CA TRP A 186 -4.94 11.63 14.80
C TRP A 186 -4.36 12.13 13.48
N ALA A 187 -3.03 12.21 13.42
CA ALA A 187 -2.26 12.53 12.23
C ALA A 187 -1.56 11.29 11.65
#